data_AF-R5FD25-F1
#
_entry.id   AF-R5FD25-F1
#
_cell.length_a   1.000
_cell.length_b   1.000
_cell.length_c   1.000
_cell.angle_alpha   90.00
_cell.angle_beta   90.00
_cell.angle_gamma   90.00
#
_symmetry.space_group_name_H-M   'P 1'
#
loop_
_entity.id
_entity.type
_entity.pdbx_description
1 polymer ?
#
loop_
_entity_poly.entity_id
_entity_poly.type
_entity_poly.pdbx_seq_one_letter_code
_entity_poly.pdbx_strand_id
1 'polypeptide(L)'
;MMDCIRTFNSILDTIPRSEKALELSKQAIIKRIASERTTRENIFDAYIDACDHGIDYDINKKIYETVPSLTMDDIVKFEQETMANKPYRYMILGDEKQLDMKALEKIGPIKRLTTEDIFGY
;
A
#
# COMPACT_ATOMS: atom_id res chain seq x y z
N MET A 1 -8.50 -5.66 19.04
CA MET A 1 -9.13 -5.16 17.78
C MET A 1 -9.11 -3.64 17.72
N MET A 2 -9.77 -2.94 18.65
CA MET A 2 -9.73 -1.47 18.70
C MET A 2 -8.31 -0.91 18.89
N ASP A 3 -7.48 -1.57 19.70
CA ASP A 3 -6.08 -1.17 19.89
C ASP A 3 -5.28 -1.27 18.59
N CYS A 4 -5.55 -2.30 17.79
CA CYS A 4 -4.94 -2.46 16.47
C CYS A 4 -5.33 -1.32 15.55
N ILE A 5 -6.63 -1.00 15.46
CA ILE A 5 -7.13 0.11 14.63
C ILE A 5 -6.51 1.44 15.05
N ARG A 6 -6.45 1.73 16.36
CA ARG A 6 -5.79 2.95 16.88
C ARG A 6 -4.31 2.98 16.50
N THR A 7 -3.62 1.85 16.63
CA THR A 7 -2.20 1.75 16.29
C THR A 7 -1.97 1.99 14.80
N PHE A 8 -2.78 1.36 13.93
CA PHE A 8 -2.70 1.59 12.48
C PHE A 8 -2.96 3.05 12.12
N ASN A 9 -3.98 3.69 12.71
CA ASN A 9 -4.24 5.11 12.46
C ASN A 9 -3.04 5.98 12.87
N SER A 10 -2.47 5.73 14.05
CA SER A 10 -1.31 6.46 14.51
C SER A 10 -0.09 6.29 13.60
N ILE A 11 0.12 5.10 13.03
CA ILE A 11 1.23 4.83 12.11
C ILE A 11 0.99 5.47 10.74
N LEU A 12 -0.27 5.54 10.29
CA LEU A 12 -0.65 6.16 9.01
C LEU A 12 -0.55 7.69 9.03
N ASP A 13 -0.74 8.31 10.19
CA ASP A 13 -0.59 9.76 10.36
C ASP A 13 0.84 10.17 10.77
N THR A 14 1.64 9.21 11.24
CA THR A 14 3.04 9.43 11.63
C THR A 14 3.84 8.15 11.47
N ILE A 15 4.60 8.07 10.38
CA ILE A 15 5.48 6.92 10.16
C ILE A 15 6.69 6.94 11.13
N PRO A 16 7.12 5.77 11.64
CA PRO A 16 8.33 5.68 12.43
C PRO A 16 9.56 5.96 11.56
N ARG A 17 10.32 6.99 11.92
CA ARG A 17 11.57 7.34 11.22
C ARG A 17 12.69 6.39 11.65
N SER A 18 12.98 5.40 10.81
CA SER A 18 14.05 4.43 11.02
C SER A 18 14.94 4.33 9.79
N GLU A 19 16.11 4.96 9.84
CA GLU A 19 17.11 4.90 8.75
C GLU A 19 17.51 3.47 8.41
N LYS A 20 17.64 2.61 9.43
CA LYS A 20 17.94 1.19 9.23
C LYS A 20 16.83 0.48 8.46
N ALA A 21 15.57 0.78 8.76
CA ALA A 21 14.44 0.19 8.04
C ALA A 21 14.38 0.70 6.60
N LEU A 22 14.62 2.00 6.38
CA LEU A 22 14.69 2.58 5.05
C LEU A 22 15.76 1.90 4.20
N GLU A 23 16.97 1.74 4.73
CA GLU A 23 18.08 1.12 4.00
C GLU A 23 17.80 -0.35 3.67
N LEU A 24 17.21 -1.11 4.60
CA LEU A 24 16.78 -2.48 4.35
C LEU A 24 15.71 -2.54 3.24
N SER A 25 14.74 -1.64 3.25
CA SER A 25 13.70 -1.55 2.22
C SER A 25 14.27 -1.20 0.85
N LYS A 26 15.19 -0.22 0.76
CA LYS A 26 15.88 0.12 -0.49
C LYS A 26 16.59 -1.10 -1.08
N GLN A 27 17.37 -1.81 -0.26
CA GLN A 27 18.09 -3.00 -0.68
C GLN A 27 17.15 -4.12 -1.12
N ALA A 28 16.03 -4.32 -0.43
CA ALA A 28 15.03 -5.31 -0.81
C ALA A 28 14.40 -5.01 -2.18
N ILE A 29 14.05 -3.75 -2.45
CA ILE A 29 13.50 -3.32 -3.75
C ILE A 29 14.52 -3.54 -4.86
N ILE A 30 15.76 -3.08 -4.67
CA ILE A 30 16.85 -3.22 -5.65
C ILE A 30 17.11 -4.69 -5.97
N LYS A 31 17.20 -5.54 -4.93
CA LYS A 31 17.43 -6.99 -5.11
C LYS A 31 16.28 -7.66 -5.85
N ARG A 32 15.03 -7.31 -5.52
CA ARG A 32 13.85 -7.84 -6.20
C ARG A 32 13.91 -7.52 -7.69
N ILE A 33 14.05 -6.24 -8.05
CA ILE A 33 14.14 -5.80 -9.45
C ILE A 33 15.33 -6.46 -10.17
N ALA A 34 16.50 -6.55 -9.53
CA ALA A 34 17.68 -7.17 -10.14
C ALA A 34 17.48 -8.66 -10.45
N SER A 35 16.69 -9.36 -9.63
CA SER A 35 16.36 -10.78 -9.82
C SER A 35 15.17 -11.03 -10.75
N GLU A 36 14.31 -10.03 -10.93
CA GLU A 36 13.10 -10.12 -11.74
C GLU A 36 13.43 -10.19 -13.23
N ARG A 37 12.61 -10.91 -14.00
CA ARG A 37 12.80 -11.13 -15.44
C ARG A 37 11.46 -11.07 -16.14
N THR A 38 11.32 -10.11 -17.06
CA THR A 38 10.24 -10.13 -18.05
C THR A 38 10.59 -11.18 -19.10
N THR A 39 9.86 -12.29 -19.11
CA THR A 39 10.04 -13.35 -20.10
C THR A 39 9.46 -12.94 -21.45
N ARG A 40 9.74 -13.72 -22.50
CA ARG A 40 9.15 -13.51 -23.83
C ARG A 40 7.61 -13.49 -23.78
N GLU A 41 7.01 -14.34 -22.95
CA GLU A 41 5.56 -14.46 -22.85
C GLU A 41 4.94 -13.22 -22.19
N ASN A 42 5.63 -12.64 -21.21
CA ASN A 42 5.13 -11.50 -20.42
C ASN A 42 5.46 -10.13 -21.06
N ILE A 43 6.13 -10.08 -22.22
CA ILE A 43 6.56 -8.81 -22.82
C ILE A 43 5.39 -7.95 -23.29
N PHE A 44 4.30 -8.60 -23.76
CA PHE A 44 3.10 -7.89 -24.18
C PHE A 44 2.36 -7.29 -23.00
N ASP A 45 2.21 -8.06 -21.92
CA ASP A 45 1.58 -7.59 -20.68
C ASP A 45 2.37 -6.42 -20.08
N ALA A 46 3.70 -6.55 -19.98
CA ALA A 46 4.55 -5.46 -19.48
C ALA A 46 4.45 -4.17 -20.31
N TYR A 47 4.26 -4.28 -21.64
CA TYR A 47 4.06 -3.14 -22.51
C TYR A 47 2.66 -2.52 -22.36
N ILE A 48 1.62 -3.35 -22.22
CA ILE A 48 0.25 -2.88 -21.97
C ILE A 48 0.19 -2.16 -20.63
N ASP A 49 0.78 -2.72 -19.57
CA ASP A 49 0.87 -2.10 -18.25
C ASP A 49 1.55 -0.73 -18.33
N ALA A 50 2.65 -0.61 -19.09
CA ALA A 50 3.31 0.67 -19.33
C ALA A 50 2.36 1.67 -20.03
N CYS A 51 1.66 1.23 -21.07
CA CYS A 51 0.69 2.06 -21.79
C CYS A 51 -0.47 2.53 -20.90
N ASP A 52 -1.00 1.65 -20.05
CA ASP A 52 -2.08 1.97 -19.10
C ASP A 52 -1.63 2.98 -18.05
N HIS A 53 -0.34 2.97 -17.69
CA HIS A 53 0.30 4.00 -16.87
C HIS A 53 0.72 5.26 -17.64
N GLY A 54 0.48 5.31 -18.96
CA GLY A 54 0.81 6.46 -19.81
C GLY A 54 2.30 6.65 -20.07
N ILE A 55 3.09 5.56 -19.96
CA ILE A 55 4.55 5.57 -20.18
C ILE A 55 4.94 4.61 -21.31
N ASP A 56 6.09 4.83 -21.93
CA ASP A 56 6.64 4.03 -23.04
C ASP A 56 7.95 3.30 -22.68
N TYR A 57 8.26 3.24 -21.38
CA TYR A 57 9.48 2.65 -20.84
C TYR A 57 9.20 1.70 -19.68
N ASP A 58 10.16 0.83 -19.37
CA ASP A 58 10.09 -0.04 -18.18
C ASP A 58 10.25 0.78 -16.89
N ILE A 59 9.18 0.85 -16.11
CA ILE A 59 9.16 1.57 -14.83
C ILE A 59 10.21 1.06 -13.84
N ASN A 60 10.58 -0.23 -13.90
CA ASN A 60 11.57 -0.80 -13.01
C ASN A 60 12.95 -0.19 -13.19
N LYS A 61 13.31 0.24 -14.41
CA LYS A 61 14.55 0.99 -14.66
C LYS A 61 14.56 2.28 -13.85
N LYS A 62 13.47 3.06 -13.95
CA LYS A 62 13.35 4.33 -13.24
C LYS A 62 13.38 4.14 -11.72
N ILE A 63 12.68 3.13 -11.22
CA ILE A 63 12.67 2.78 -9.79
C ILE A 63 14.07 2.39 -9.34
N TYR A 64 14.76 1.50 -10.06
CA TYR A 64 16.10 1.03 -9.72
C TYR A 64 17.12 2.16 -9.63
N GLU A 65 17.07 3.12 -10.56
CA GLU A 65 17.96 4.28 -10.60
C GLU A 65 17.64 5.31 -9.50
N THR A 66 16.37 5.43 -9.07
CA THR A 66 15.91 6.49 -8.15
C THR A 66 15.89 6.07 -6.69
N VAL A 67 15.55 4.80 -6.39
CA VAL A 67 15.43 4.30 -5.00
C VAL A 67 16.66 4.54 -4.13
N PRO A 68 17.92 4.37 -4.63
CA PRO A 68 19.11 4.64 -3.83
C PRO A 68 19.16 6.07 -3.27
N SER A 69 18.71 7.06 -4.04
CA SER A 69 18.78 8.48 -3.66
C SER A 69 17.66 8.95 -2.74
N LEU A 70 16.61 8.16 -2.53
CA LEU A 70 15.48 8.55 -1.66
C LEU A 70 15.95 8.73 -0.21
N THR A 71 15.49 9.76 0.45
CA THR A 71 15.81 10.05 1.85
C THR A 71 14.61 9.76 2.76
N MET A 72 14.82 9.66 4.07
CA MET A 72 13.71 9.57 5.02
C MET A 72 12.75 10.75 4.91
N ASP A 73 13.27 11.94 4.61
CA ASP A 73 12.44 13.14 4.44
C ASP A 73 11.56 13.05 3.19
N ASP A 74 12.01 12.42 2.10
CA ASP A 74 11.17 12.17 0.92
C ASP A 74 10.00 11.24 1.26
N ILE A 75 10.25 10.21 2.07
CA ILE A 75 9.22 9.27 2.51
C ILE A 75 8.20 9.96 3.43
N VAL A 76 8.67 10.74 4.39
CA VAL A 76 7.79 11.53 5.28
C VAL A 76 6.97 12.52 4.48
N LYS A 77 7.59 13.22 3.53
CA LYS A 77 6.88 14.19 2.68
C LYS A 77 5.76 13.50 1.90
N PHE A 78 6.06 12.36 1.26
CA PHE A 78 5.07 11.58 0.54
C PHE A 78 3.93 11.13 1.45
N GLU A 79 4.23 10.64 2.65
CA GLU A 79 3.21 10.20 3.62
C GLU A 79 2.31 11.37 4.06
N GLN A 80 2.88 12.52 4.39
CA GLN A 80 2.09 13.70 4.77
C GLN A 80 1.21 14.22 3.63
N GLU A 81 1.69 14.18 2.38
CA GLU A 81 0.93 14.63 1.22
C GLU A 81 -0.17 13.65 0.81
N THR A 82 0.07 12.34 0.97
CA THR A 82 -0.76 11.30 0.35
C THR A 82 -1.60 10.49 1.34
N MET A 83 -1.15 10.31 2.58
CA MET A 83 -1.76 9.38 3.54
C MET A 83 -2.27 10.06 4.81
N ALA A 84 -1.42 10.87 5.47
CA ALA A 84 -1.70 11.39 6.80
C ALA A 84 -2.96 12.28 6.85
N ASN A 85 -3.71 12.19 7.96
CA ASN A 85 -4.88 13.02 8.25
C ASN A 85 -6.00 12.94 7.20
N LYS A 86 -6.08 11.84 6.45
CA LYS A 86 -7.15 11.61 5.46
C LYS A 86 -8.20 10.63 5.98
N PRO A 87 -9.44 10.72 5.50
CA PRO A 87 -10.47 9.75 5.87
C PRO A 87 -10.11 8.37 5.31
N TYR A 88 -10.10 7.36 6.18
CA TYR A 88 -9.80 5.98 5.83
C TYR A 88 -11.07 5.17 5.58
N ARG A 89 -11.01 4.25 4.61
CA ARG A 89 -12.02 3.20 4.45
C ARG A 89 -11.51 1.92 5.10
N TYR A 90 -12.21 1.46 6.12
CA TYR A 90 -11.91 0.19 6.77
C TYR A 90 -12.66 -0.94 6.08
N MET A 91 -11.92 -1.99 5.71
CA MET A 91 -12.49 -3.27 5.28
C MET A 91 -12.10 -4.31 6.33
N ILE A 92 -13.09 -4.83 7.04
CA ILE A 92 -12.89 -5.81 8.12
C ILE A 92 -13.39 -7.16 7.63
N LEU A 93 -12.47 -8.12 7.56
CA LEU A 93 -12.76 -9.51 7.23
C LEU A 93 -12.53 -10.37 8.48
N GLY A 94 -13.55 -11.09 8.92
CA GLY A 94 -13.46 -11.98 10.07
C GLY A 94 -14.78 -12.66 10.39
N ASP A 95 -14.75 -13.58 11.36
CA ASP A 95 -15.96 -14.17 11.92
C ASP A 95 -16.74 -13.09 12.68
N GLU A 96 -17.90 -12.72 12.14
CA GLU A 96 -18.76 -11.66 12.69
C GLU A 96 -19.09 -11.88 14.17
N LYS A 97 -19.23 -13.14 14.61
CA LYS A 97 -19.54 -13.46 16.01
C LYS A 97 -18.42 -13.06 16.98
N GLN A 98 -17.20 -12.89 16.47
CA GLN A 98 -16.02 -12.48 17.22
C GLN A 98 -15.73 -10.98 17.07
N LEU A 99 -16.52 -10.24 16.27
CA LEU A 99 -16.39 -8.81 16.08
C LEU A 99 -17.22 -8.03 17.12
N ASP A 100 -16.58 -7.10 17.82
CA ASP A 100 -17.28 -6.17 18.71
C ASP A 100 -17.90 -5.03 17.87
N MET A 101 -19.11 -5.27 17.37
CA MET A 101 -19.83 -4.32 16.52
C MET A 101 -20.07 -2.97 17.21
N LYS A 102 -20.32 -2.96 18.52
CA LYS A 102 -20.52 -1.72 19.29
C LYS A 102 -19.25 -0.88 19.36
N ALA A 103 -18.08 -1.53 19.40
CA ALA A 103 -16.82 -0.83 19.35
C ALA A 103 -16.52 -0.28 17.94
N LEU A 104 -16.88 -1.02 16.89
CA LEU A 104 -16.69 -0.61 15.50
C LEU A 104 -17.57 0.60 15.12
N GLU A 105 -18.81 0.66 15.62
CA GLU A 105 -19.72 1.80 15.41
C GLU A 105 -19.15 3.13 15.94
N LYS A 106 -18.25 3.08 16.93
CA LYS A 106 -17.57 4.27 17.45
C LYS A 106 -16.53 4.85 16.48
N ILE A 107 -16.08 4.06 15.50
CA ILE A 107 -15.08 4.50 14.51
C ILE A 107 -15.78 5.12 13.31
N GLY A 108 -16.95 4.60 12.93
CA GLY A 108 -17.72 5.13 11.82
C GLY A 108 -18.96 4.29 11.51
N PRO A 109 -19.79 4.75 10.56
CA PRO A 109 -20.97 4.00 10.13
C PRO A 109 -20.57 2.68 9.49
N ILE A 110 -21.21 1.59 9.92
CA ILE A 110 -20.93 0.25 9.41
C ILE A 110 -21.91 -0.05 8.27
N LYS A 111 -21.35 -0.31 7.08
CA LYS A 111 -22.09 -0.93 5.98
C LYS A 111 -21.72 -2.41 5.91
N ARG A 112 -22.69 -3.29 6.13
CA ARG A 112 -22.54 -4.72 5.85
C ARG A 112 -22.71 -4.94 4.35
N LEU A 113 -21.81 -5.71 3.76
CA LEU A 113 -21.90 -6.12 2.35
C LEU A 113 -22.35 -7.57 2.30
N THR A 114 -23.27 -7.89 1.41
CA THR A 114 -23.63 -9.28 1.08
C THR A 114 -22.74 -9.82 -0.05
N THR A 115 -22.88 -11.10 -0.38
CA THR A 115 -22.24 -11.68 -1.56
C THR A 115 -22.69 -10.99 -2.84
N GLU A 116 -23.99 -10.68 -2.95
CA GLU A 116 -24.59 -9.98 -4.08
C GLU A 116 -23.98 -8.56 -4.21
N ASP A 117 -23.76 -7.85 -3.09
CA ASP A 117 -23.12 -6.52 -3.11
C ASP A 117 -21.67 -6.54 -3.63
N ILE A 118 -20.94 -7.66 -3.41
CA ILE A 118 -19.52 -7.80 -3.76
C ILE A 118 -19.36 -8.35 -5.17
N PHE A 119 -20.15 -9.37 -5.53
CA PHE A 119 -19.99 -10.15 -6.76
C PHE A 119 -21.07 -9.89 -7.81
N GLY A 120 -22.16 -9.19 -7.47
CA GLY A 120 -23.17 -8.73 -8.42
C GLY A 120 -24.19 -9.77 -8.87
N TYR A 121 -24.29 -10.92 -8.19
CA TYR A 121 -25.29 -11.96 -8.45
C TYR A 121 -25.88 -12.50 -7.15
#